data_AF-A0AAU8BMU4-F1
#
_entry.id   AF-A0AAU8BMU4-F1
#
_cell.length_a   1.000
_cell.length_b   1.000
_cell.length_c   1.000
_cell.angle_alpha   90.00
_cell.angle_beta   90.00
_cell.angle_gamma   90.00
#
_symmetry.space_group_name_H-M   'P 1'
#
loop_
_entity.id
_entity.type
_entity.pdbx_description
1 polymer ?
#
loop_
_entity_poly.entity_id
_entity_poly.type
_entity_poly.pdbx_seq_one_letter_code
_entity_poly.pdbx_strand_id
1 'polypeptide(L)'
;MEKIVAASRVLLAIAILALAWSIYIFTLEAKQVRVELPTLIKQIDQTAQRITPVVEEVQKIQAIIPSILEQSEKYQQAIPEVLARVDDMNRQIPVILNEVQSVTAAIPPILEQSNQWHSSLPSLLEQVEQTNKTIRATNQQIAATNKQVPAILAESEALRVAMPEVIRQAESLVQQAEQAGREASKGAVTGVIGGILSSPFQLVDSLTSQTFGVEDKSFSDKDQQLHKQAVESLLRDPSAGQTIPWENSSSGNSGTVSIQSTTQNGSSTCYNILSRLTIAKGTDKGTHSIVTERCVVSQ
;
A
#
# COMPACT_ATOMS: atom_id res chain seq x y z
N MET A 1 31.66 -87.93 -126.94
CA MET A 1 31.39 -88.42 -125.56
C MET A 1 32.57 -88.24 -124.60
N GLU A 2 33.84 -88.22 -125.04
CA GLU A 2 35.00 -88.04 -124.15
C GLU A 2 35.08 -86.70 -123.40
N LYS A 3 34.67 -85.57 -124.01
CA LYS A 3 34.77 -84.24 -123.38
C LYS A 3 33.87 -84.07 -122.14
N ILE A 4 32.75 -84.80 -122.07
CA ILE A 4 31.80 -84.74 -120.94
C ILE A 4 32.34 -85.53 -119.74
N VAL A 5 33.01 -86.66 -119.99
CA VAL A 5 33.64 -87.47 -118.93
C VAL A 5 34.87 -86.77 -118.34
N ALA A 6 35.61 -86.01 -119.14
CA ALA A 6 36.70 -85.18 -118.63
C ALA A 6 36.18 -84.04 -117.73
N ALA A 7 35.09 -83.37 -118.13
CA ALA A 7 34.49 -82.29 -117.34
C ALA A 7 33.93 -82.77 -115.99
N SER A 8 33.31 -83.95 -115.91
CA SER A 8 32.80 -84.49 -114.65
C SER A 8 33.91 -84.83 -113.66
N ARG A 9 35.06 -85.33 -114.13
CA ARG A 9 36.24 -85.59 -113.30
C ARG A 9 36.87 -84.32 -112.73
N VAL A 10 36.89 -83.24 -113.52
CA VAL A 10 37.39 -81.93 -113.06
C VAL A 10 36.44 -81.33 -112.02
N LEU A 11 35.13 -81.41 -112.22
CA LEU A 11 34.14 -80.95 -111.23
C LEU A 11 34.25 -81.74 -109.91
N LEU A 12 34.47 -83.06 -109.98
CA LEU A 12 34.67 -83.90 -108.80
C LEU A 12 35.95 -83.50 -108.04
N ALA A 13 37.06 -83.24 -108.75
CA ALA A 13 38.30 -82.80 -108.13
C ALA A 13 38.15 -81.44 -107.43
N ILE A 14 37.43 -80.50 -108.04
CA ILE A 14 37.12 -79.19 -107.44
C ILE A 14 36.26 -79.36 -106.19
N ALA A 15 35.25 -80.24 -106.22
CA ALA A 15 34.42 -80.53 -105.06
C ALA A 15 35.23 -81.14 -103.90
N ILE A 16 36.17 -82.04 -104.20
CA ILE A 16 37.07 -82.64 -103.19
C ILE A 16 37.99 -81.57 -102.58
N LEU A 17 38.54 -80.66 -103.40
CA LEU A 17 39.37 -79.56 -102.91
C LEU A 17 38.57 -78.59 -102.03
N ALA A 18 37.34 -78.26 -102.43
CA ALA A 18 36.44 -77.41 -101.62
C ALA A 18 36.11 -78.08 -100.27
N LEU A 19 35.87 -79.39 -100.26
CA LEU A 19 35.61 -80.16 -99.04
C LEU A 19 36.87 -80.25 -98.15
N ALA A 20 38.04 -80.49 -98.73
CA ALA A 20 39.30 -80.51 -97.99
C ALA A 20 39.61 -79.13 -97.37
N TRP A 21 39.34 -78.04 -98.09
CA TRP A 21 39.49 -76.67 -97.61
C TRP A 21 38.52 -76.35 -96.47
N SER A 22 37.26 -76.79 -96.57
CA SER A 22 36.27 -76.66 -95.51
C SER A 22 36.67 -77.43 -94.24
N ILE A 23 37.18 -78.66 -94.37
CA ILE A 23 37.68 -79.46 -93.24
C ILE A 23 38.90 -78.77 -92.60
N TYR A 24 39.79 -78.18 -93.41
CA TYR A 24 40.96 -77.47 -92.91
C TYR A 24 40.58 -76.23 -92.08
N ILE A 25 39.65 -75.39 -92.58
CA ILE A 25 39.13 -74.24 -91.84
C ILE A 25 38.44 -74.69 -90.54
N PHE A 26 37.57 -75.70 -90.62
CA PHE A 26 36.90 -76.25 -89.44
C PHE A 26 37.90 -76.77 -88.39
N THR A 27 38.99 -77.40 -88.83
CA THR A 27 40.02 -77.91 -87.92
C THR A 27 40.79 -76.76 -87.24
N LEU A 28 40.99 -75.64 -87.92
CA LEU A 28 41.60 -74.44 -87.33
C LEU A 28 40.68 -73.81 -86.27
N GLU A 29 39.39 -73.65 -86.58
CA GLU A 29 38.41 -73.13 -85.62
C GLU A 29 38.25 -74.09 -84.42
N ALA A 30 38.24 -75.41 -84.64
CA ALA A 30 38.20 -76.40 -83.58
C ALA A 30 39.45 -76.36 -82.67
N LYS A 31 40.63 -76.06 -83.23
CA LYS A 31 41.84 -75.82 -82.44
C LYS A 31 41.71 -74.55 -81.60
N GLN A 32 41.15 -73.47 -82.14
CA GLN A 32 40.93 -72.24 -81.41
C GLN A 32 39.96 -72.44 -80.24
N VAL A 33 38.85 -73.13 -80.47
CA VAL A 33 37.89 -73.52 -79.42
C VAL A 33 38.57 -74.35 -78.34
N ARG A 34 39.45 -75.31 -78.71
CA ARG A 34 40.19 -76.14 -77.75
C ARG A 34 41.18 -75.34 -76.88
N VAL A 35 41.72 -74.23 -77.39
CA VAL A 35 42.65 -73.36 -76.66
C VAL A 35 41.90 -72.36 -75.77
N GLU A 36 40.74 -71.87 -76.22
CA GLU A 36 39.95 -70.88 -75.49
C GLU A 36 39.08 -71.50 -74.38
N LEU A 37 38.61 -72.75 -74.54
CA LEU A 37 37.79 -73.44 -73.54
C LEU A 37 38.42 -73.48 -72.14
N PRO A 38 39.69 -73.89 -71.96
CA PRO A 38 40.32 -73.94 -70.65
C PRO A 38 40.41 -72.57 -69.96
N THR A 39 40.59 -71.51 -70.76
CA THR A 39 40.64 -70.14 -70.25
C THR A 39 39.28 -69.67 -69.76
N LEU A 40 38.22 -69.98 -70.51
CA LEU A 40 36.83 -69.72 -70.10
C LEU A 40 36.47 -70.51 -68.83
N ILE A 41 36.85 -71.78 -68.73
CA ILE A 41 36.62 -72.59 -67.53
C ILE A 41 37.34 -71.96 -66.32
N LYS A 42 38.59 -71.55 -66.48
CA LYS A 42 39.34 -70.89 -65.40
C LYS A 42 38.75 -69.55 -64.97
N GLN A 43 38.22 -68.76 -65.92
CA GLN A 43 37.51 -67.51 -65.62
C GLN A 43 36.17 -67.75 -64.90
N ILE A 44 35.46 -68.81 -65.27
CA ILE A 44 34.23 -69.25 -64.57
C ILE A 44 34.57 -69.68 -63.14
N ASP A 45 35.62 -70.46 -62.94
CA ASP A 45 36.06 -70.87 -61.59
C ASP A 45 36.48 -69.68 -60.73
N GLN A 46 37.22 -68.73 -61.29
CA GLN A 46 37.61 -67.50 -60.58
C GLN A 46 36.40 -66.62 -60.25
N THR A 47 35.41 -66.55 -61.15
CA THR A 47 34.16 -65.83 -60.92
C THR A 47 33.34 -66.54 -59.84
N ALA A 48 33.24 -67.87 -59.88
CA ALA A 48 32.55 -68.67 -58.87
C ALA A 48 33.19 -68.51 -57.49
N GLN A 49 34.52 -68.54 -57.40
CA GLN A 49 35.26 -68.29 -56.14
C GLN A 49 35.05 -66.88 -55.58
N ARG A 50 34.79 -65.88 -56.43
CA ARG A 50 34.48 -64.50 -55.99
C ARG A 50 33.02 -64.33 -55.61
N ILE A 51 32.10 -65.12 -56.16
CA ILE A 51 30.68 -65.06 -55.82
C ILE A 51 30.42 -65.62 -54.42
N THR A 52 31.12 -66.69 -54.01
CA THR A 52 30.94 -67.29 -52.68
C THR A 52 31.06 -66.28 -51.51
N PRO A 53 32.13 -65.47 -51.38
CA PRO A 53 32.23 -64.49 -50.29
C PRO A 53 31.18 -63.38 -50.39
N VAL A 54 30.78 -62.98 -51.60
CA VAL A 54 29.70 -61.98 -51.80
C VAL A 54 28.36 -62.53 -51.33
N VAL A 55 28.07 -63.80 -51.60
CA VAL A 55 26.85 -64.47 -51.11
C VAL A 55 26.85 -64.57 -49.58
N GLU A 56 27.99 -64.88 -48.97
CA GLU A 56 28.13 -64.89 -47.50
C GLU A 56 27.95 -63.49 -46.88
N GLU A 57 28.49 -62.45 -47.51
CA GLU A 57 28.31 -61.05 -47.06
C GLU A 57 26.86 -60.60 -47.19
N VAL A 58 26.19 -60.95 -48.29
CA VAL A 58 24.75 -60.71 -48.47
C VAL A 58 23.92 -61.43 -47.41
N GLN A 59 24.27 -62.68 -47.04
CA GLN A 59 23.59 -63.38 -45.94
C GLN A 59 23.80 -62.69 -44.59
N LYS A 60 25.02 -62.20 -44.30
CA LYS A 60 25.30 -61.42 -43.09
C LYS A 60 24.49 -60.12 -43.04
N ILE A 61 24.42 -59.40 -44.17
CA ILE A 61 23.60 -58.18 -44.29
C ILE A 61 22.12 -58.51 -44.08
N GLN A 62 21.60 -59.57 -44.72
CA GLN A 62 20.23 -60.02 -44.54
C GLN A 62 19.91 -60.41 -43.09
N ALA A 63 20.88 -60.96 -42.36
CA ALA A 63 20.72 -61.28 -40.94
C ALA A 63 20.67 -60.04 -40.03
N ILE A 64 21.33 -58.94 -40.40
CA ILE A 64 21.41 -57.70 -39.59
C ILE A 64 20.26 -56.74 -39.91
N ILE A 65 19.75 -56.73 -41.15
CA ILE A 65 18.63 -55.87 -41.59
C ILE A 65 17.44 -55.91 -40.61
N PRO A 66 16.94 -57.07 -40.13
CA PRO A 66 15.83 -57.12 -39.19
C PRO A 66 16.10 -56.35 -37.88
N SER A 67 17.32 -56.46 -37.33
CA SER A 67 17.71 -55.77 -36.10
C SER A 67 17.79 -54.25 -36.31
N ILE A 68 18.31 -53.79 -37.45
CA ILE A 68 18.34 -52.36 -37.80
C ILE A 68 16.92 -51.82 -37.98
N LEU A 69 16.03 -52.59 -38.63
CA LEU A 69 14.63 -52.19 -38.82
C LEU A 69 13.89 -52.12 -37.48
N GLU A 70 14.09 -53.09 -36.58
CA GLU A 70 13.50 -53.08 -35.24
C GLU A 70 14.00 -51.88 -34.41
N GLN A 71 15.31 -51.58 -34.47
CA GLN A 71 15.86 -50.39 -33.81
C GLN A 71 15.30 -49.10 -34.41
N SER A 72 15.20 -49.02 -35.73
CA SER A 72 14.61 -47.87 -36.42
C SER A 72 13.15 -47.66 -36.00
N GLU A 73 12.36 -48.73 -35.88
CA GLU A 73 10.99 -48.67 -35.40
C GLU A 73 10.92 -48.17 -33.95
N LYS A 74 11.80 -48.66 -33.06
CA LYS A 74 11.90 -48.16 -31.68
C LYS A 74 12.24 -46.68 -31.63
N TYR A 75 13.17 -46.21 -32.47
CA TYR A 75 13.47 -44.78 -32.58
C TYR A 75 12.29 -43.98 -33.12
N GLN A 76 11.58 -44.49 -34.13
CA GLN A 76 10.38 -43.84 -34.67
C GLN A 76 9.27 -43.73 -33.62
N GLN A 77 9.16 -44.69 -32.70
CA GLN A 77 8.22 -44.63 -31.58
C GLN A 77 8.67 -43.68 -30.46
N ALA A 78 9.97 -43.61 -30.17
CA ALA A 78 10.50 -42.76 -29.10
C ALA A 78 10.59 -41.27 -29.48
N ILE A 79 10.84 -40.94 -30.75
CA ILE A 79 10.97 -39.55 -31.22
C ILE A 79 9.71 -38.71 -30.89
N PRO A 80 8.47 -39.17 -31.19
CA PRO A 80 7.25 -38.45 -30.81
C PRO A 80 7.13 -38.20 -29.31
N GLU A 81 7.50 -39.18 -28.47
CA GLU A 81 7.45 -39.02 -27.01
C GLU A 81 8.44 -37.96 -26.52
N VAL A 82 9.67 -37.99 -27.02
CA VAL A 82 10.69 -36.98 -26.70
C VAL A 82 10.25 -35.59 -27.16
N LEU A 83 9.69 -35.47 -28.38
CA LEU A 83 9.18 -34.21 -28.90
C LEU A 83 8.01 -33.68 -28.05
N ALA A 84 7.08 -34.54 -27.66
CA ALA A 84 5.98 -34.16 -26.78
C ALA A 84 6.48 -33.64 -25.42
N ARG A 85 7.50 -34.27 -24.85
CA ARG A 85 8.13 -33.80 -23.61
C ARG A 85 8.84 -32.47 -23.77
N VAL A 86 9.54 -32.27 -24.89
CA VAL A 86 10.20 -30.99 -25.22
C VAL A 86 9.15 -29.89 -25.39
N ASP A 87 8.03 -30.17 -26.08
CA ASP A 87 6.93 -29.22 -26.23
C ASP A 87 6.28 -28.87 -24.89
N ASP A 88 6.09 -29.84 -24.01
CA ASP A 88 5.59 -29.61 -22.65
C ASP A 88 6.56 -28.72 -21.84
N MET A 89 7.86 -29.02 -21.86
CA MET A 89 8.87 -28.18 -21.23
C MET A 89 8.88 -26.76 -21.81
N ASN A 90 8.78 -26.63 -23.13
CA ASN A 90 8.72 -25.33 -23.82
C ASN A 90 7.46 -24.52 -23.44
N ARG A 91 6.35 -25.19 -23.09
CA ARG A 91 5.15 -24.53 -22.56
C ARG A 91 5.30 -24.10 -21.10
N GLN A 92 6.04 -24.86 -20.30
CA GLN A 92 6.26 -24.54 -18.88
C GLN A 92 7.29 -23.42 -18.66
N ILE A 93 8.33 -23.34 -19.50
CA ILE A 93 9.36 -22.29 -19.43
C ILE A 93 8.76 -20.87 -19.33
N PRO A 94 7.85 -20.42 -20.21
CA PRO A 94 7.29 -19.07 -20.12
C PRO A 94 6.45 -18.86 -18.85
N VAL A 95 5.78 -19.89 -18.34
CA VAL A 95 5.03 -19.81 -17.07
C VAL A 95 5.99 -19.55 -15.90
N ILE A 96 7.06 -20.33 -15.82
CA ILE A 96 8.10 -20.20 -14.78
C ILE A 96 8.78 -18.83 -14.89
N LEU A 97 9.11 -18.38 -16.11
CA LEU A 97 9.72 -17.06 -16.32
C LEU A 97 8.81 -15.93 -15.84
N ASN A 98 7.51 -16.03 -16.10
CA ASN A 98 6.53 -15.03 -15.66
C ASN A 98 6.37 -15.04 -14.13
N GLU A 99 6.37 -16.22 -13.51
CA GLU A 99 6.35 -16.35 -12.04
C GLU A 99 7.61 -15.75 -11.41
N VAL A 100 8.79 -16.06 -11.94
CA VAL A 100 10.06 -15.48 -11.51
C VAL A 100 10.05 -13.96 -11.66
N GLN A 101 9.50 -13.43 -12.77
CA GLN A 101 9.37 -11.99 -12.96
C GLN A 101 8.43 -11.37 -11.92
N SER A 102 7.29 -12.00 -11.64
CA SER A 102 6.35 -11.55 -10.61
C SER A 102 6.98 -11.54 -9.21
N VAL A 103 7.70 -12.61 -8.84
CA VAL A 103 8.42 -12.70 -7.57
C VAL A 103 9.50 -11.61 -7.49
N THR A 104 10.27 -11.44 -8.56
CA THR A 104 11.33 -10.42 -8.63
C THR A 104 10.76 -9.00 -8.49
N ALA A 105 9.58 -8.73 -9.06
CA ALA A 105 8.90 -7.45 -8.93
C ALA A 105 8.31 -7.22 -7.53
N ALA A 106 7.95 -8.29 -6.81
CA ALA A 106 7.41 -8.21 -5.44
C ALA A 106 8.48 -8.03 -4.37
N ILE A 107 9.73 -8.42 -4.62
CA ILE A 107 10.83 -8.30 -3.64
C ILE A 107 11.14 -6.83 -3.26
N PRO A 108 11.32 -5.88 -4.20
CA PRO A 108 11.64 -4.49 -3.87
C PRO A 108 10.66 -3.80 -2.90
N PRO A 109 9.32 -3.83 -3.09
CA PRO A 109 8.42 -3.18 -2.14
C PRO A 109 8.43 -3.84 -0.75
N ILE A 110 8.60 -5.16 -0.67
CA ILE A 110 8.74 -5.87 0.62
C ILE A 110 10.01 -5.43 1.35
N LEU A 111 11.14 -5.31 0.63
CA LEU A 111 12.39 -4.82 1.20
C LEU A 111 12.29 -3.36 1.65
N GLU A 112 11.62 -2.52 0.88
CA GLU A 112 11.37 -1.13 1.24
C GLU A 112 10.54 -1.03 2.52
N GLN A 113 9.43 -1.78 2.61
CA GLN A 113 8.62 -1.84 3.82
C GLN A 113 9.43 -2.36 5.01
N SER A 114 10.23 -3.43 4.84
CA SER A 114 11.08 -3.96 5.90
C SER A 114 12.09 -2.91 6.39
N ASN A 115 12.68 -2.12 5.49
CA ASN A 115 13.60 -1.05 5.83
C ASN A 115 12.92 0.09 6.57
N GLN A 116 11.70 0.47 6.16
CA GLN A 116 10.89 1.47 6.89
C GLN A 116 10.62 1.02 8.32
N TRP A 117 10.17 -0.23 8.50
CA TRP A 117 9.96 -0.81 9.83
C TRP A 117 11.24 -0.78 10.66
N HIS A 118 12.36 -1.23 10.07
CA HIS A 118 13.66 -1.22 10.74
C HIS A 118 14.11 0.18 11.16
N SER A 119 13.84 1.20 10.34
CA SER A 119 14.16 2.60 10.64
C SER A 119 13.26 3.21 11.74
N SER A 120 12.00 2.77 11.83
CA SER A 120 11.02 3.27 12.80
C SER A 120 11.11 2.60 14.17
N LEU A 121 11.62 1.38 14.23
CA LEU A 121 11.72 0.61 15.48
C LEU A 121 12.54 1.31 16.57
N PRO A 122 13.71 1.92 16.30
CA PRO A 122 14.49 2.62 17.33
C PRO A 122 13.72 3.77 17.99
N SER A 123 12.99 4.58 17.22
CA SER A 123 12.24 5.71 17.78
C SER A 123 11.03 5.26 18.61
N LEU A 124 10.35 4.18 18.19
CA LEU A 124 9.32 3.52 18.98
C LEU A 124 9.87 2.98 20.30
N LEU A 125 11.03 2.31 20.27
CA LEU A 125 11.68 1.81 21.49
C LEU A 125 12.10 2.95 22.42
N GLU A 126 12.60 4.06 21.89
CA GLU A 126 12.94 5.25 22.68
C GLU A 126 11.69 5.88 23.32
N GLN A 127 10.58 5.98 22.58
CA GLN A 127 9.31 6.47 23.13
C GLN A 127 8.78 5.58 24.24
N VAL A 128 8.88 4.25 24.09
CA VAL A 128 8.49 3.28 25.12
C VAL A 128 9.35 3.45 26.38
N GLU A 129 10.67 3.60 26.23
CA GLU A 129 11.56 3.83 27.36
C GLU A 129 11.25 5.16 28.06
N GLN A 130 11.00 6.22 27.31
CA GLN A 130 10.64 7.51 27.89
C GLN A 130 9.29 7.46 28.61
N THR A 131 8.30 6.77 28.03
CA THR A 131 7.00 6.52 28.66
C THR A 131 7.16 5.74 29.96
N ASN A 132 7.99 4.70 29.98
CA ASN A 132 8.31 3.94 31.19
C ASN A 132 8.96 4.80 32.28
N LYS A 133 9.89 5.69 31.91
CA LYS A 133 10.49 6.65 32.87
C LYS A 133 9.44 7.58 33.46
N THR A 134 8.56 8.15 32.63
CA THR A 134 7.47 9.01 33.08
C THR A 134 6.54 8.26 34.03
N ILE A 135 6.10 7.06 33.68
CA ILE A 135 5.24 6.23 34.54
C ILE A 135 5.90 5.98 35.90
N ARG A 136 7.19 5.65 35.93
CA ARG A 136 7.93 5.46 37.20
C ARG A 136 7.95 6.73 38.03
N ALA A 137 8.24 7.88 37.42
CA ALA A 137 8.26 9.17 38.11
C ALA A 137 6.87 9.55 38.65
N THR A 138 5.82 9.41 37.84
CA THR A 138 4.43 9.64 38.25
C THR A 138 4.03 8.73 39.40
N ASN A 139 4.38 7.44 39.35
CA ASN A 139 4.10 6.52 40.45
C ASN A 139 4.82 6.91 41.75
N GLN A 140 6.05 7.40 41.66
CA GLN A 140 6.78 7.92 42.83
C GLN A 140 6.11 9.17 43.42
N GLN A 141 5.65 10.10 42.56
CA GLN A 141 4.91 11.28 42.99
C GLN A 141 3.58 10.90 43.66
N ILE A 142 2.80 10.00 43.06
CA ILE A 142 1.56 9.47 43.65
C ILE A 142 1.84 8.86 45.02
N ALA A 143 2.89 8.04 45.14
CA ALA A 143 3.27 7.45 46.42
C ALA A 143 3.65 8.50 47.47
N ALA A 144 4.35 9.57 47.08
CA ALA A 144 4.70 10.68 47.96
C ALA A 144 3.45 11.47 48.40
N THR A 145 2.56 11.82 47.47
CA THR A 145 1.30 12.50 47.76
C THR A 145 0.40 11.66 48.67
N ASN A 146 0.28 10.36 48.41
CA ASN A 146 -0.52 9.45 49.24
C ASN A 146 -0.03 9.38 50.69
N LYS A 147 1.28 9.57 50.95
CA LYS A 147 1.80 9.66 52.32
C LYS A 147 1.38 10.94 53.04
N GLN A 148 1.08 12.02 52.31
CA GLN A 148 0.66 13.30 52.87
C GLN A 148 -0.86 13.34 53.14
N VAL A 149 -1.65 12.55 52.41
CA VAL A 149 -3.12 12.50 52.54
C VAL A 149 -3.58 12.30 54.00
N PRO A 150 -3.04 11.35 54.80
CA PRO A 150 -3.46 11.20 56.19
C PRO A 150 -3.22 12.45 57.05
N ALA A 151 -2.12 13.16 56.84
CA ALA A 151 -1.80 14.38 57.59
C ALA A 151 -2.75 15.52 57.23
N ILE A 152 -3.05 15.70 55.93
CA ILE A 152 -4.02 16.70 55.45
C ILE A 152 -5.43 16.39 55.99
N LEU A 153 -5.82 15.11 55.98
CA LEU A 153 -7.10 14.68 56.55
C LEU A 153 -7.17 14.96 58.06
N ALA A 154 -6.11 14.69 58.80
CA ALA A 154 -6.03 14.99 60.23
C ALA A 154 -6.10 16.49 60.52
N GLU A 155 -5.42 17.33 59.72
CA GLU A 155 -5.50 18.79 59.83
C GLU A 155 -6.91 19.30 59.52
N SER A 156 -7.56 18.77 58.48
CA SER A 156 -8.94 19.11 58.14
C SER A 156 -9.92 18.73 59.26
N GLU A 157 -9.73 17.57 59.88
CA GLU A 157 -10.51 17.15 61.04
C GLU A 157 -10.29 18.09 62.24
N ALA A 158 -9.05 18.43 62.55
CA ALA A 158 -8.73 19.38 63.62
C ALA A 158 -9.36 20.77 63.36
N LEU A 159 -9.32 21.25 62.11
CA LEU A 159 -9.95 22.52 61.74
C LEU A 159 -11.48 22.46 61.89
N ARG A 160 -12.12 21.35 61.52
CA ARG A 160 -13.57 21.16 61.72
C ARG A 160 -13.96 21.19 63.19
N VAL A 161 -13.10 20.69 64.08
CA VAL A 161 -13.31 20.76 65.53
C VAL A 161 -13.09 22.18 66.07
N ALA A 162 -12.10 22.92 65.56
CA ALA A 162 -11.75 24.26 66.03
C ALA A 162 -12.64 25.38 65.45
N MET A 163 -13.14 25.23 64.21
CA MET A 163 -13.92 26.25 63.50
C MET A 163 -15.17 26.73 64.25
N PRO A 164 -16.01 25.85 64.86
CA PRO A 164 -17.20 26.29 65.58
C PRO A 164 -16.88 27.29 66.69
N GLU A 165 -15.75 27.12 67.37
CA GLU A 165 -15.30 28.01 68.43
C GLU A 165 -14.90 29.38 67.87
N VAL A 166 -14.14 29.40 66.78
CA VAL A 166 -13.74 30.65 66.10
C VAL A 166 -14.96 31.39 65.54
N ILE A 167 -15.92 30.66 64.94
CA ILE A 167 -17.19 31.23 64.46
C ILE A 167 -17.96 31.85 65.62
N ARG A 168 -18.08 31.16 66.76
CA ARG A 168 -18.76 31.66 67.95
C ARG A 168 -18.09 32.90 68.54
N GLN A 169 -16.76 32.97 68.50
CA GLN A 169 -16.00 34.17 68.88
C GLN A 169 -16.25 35.33 67.89
N ALA A 170 -16.26 35.05 66.59
CA ALA A 170 -16.57 36.04 65.58
C ALA A 170 -18.01 36.56 65.70
N GLU A 171 -19.00 35.69 65.94
CA GLU A 171 -20.39 36.06 66.22
C GLU A 171 -20.49 36.96 67.46
N SER A 172 -19.76 36.64 68.53
CA SER A 172 -19.69 37.47 69.73
C SER A 172 -19.08 38.86 69.44
N LEU A 173 -17.99 38.91 68.66
CA LEU A 173 -17.38 40.19 68.24
C LEU A 173 -18.31 41.00 67.35
N VAL A 174 -19.04 40.36 66.43
CA VAL A 174 -20.05 41.03 65.60
C VAL A 174 -21.19 41.57 66.47
N GLN A 175 -21.70 40.80 67.43
CA GLN A 175 -22.71 41.28 68.38
C GLN A 175 -22.21 42.46 69.20
N GLN A 176 -20.97 42.42 69.69
CA GLN A 176 -20.33 43.53 70.40
C GLN A 176 -20.16 44.76 69.50
N ALA A 177 -19.74 44.56 68.25
CA ALA A 177 -19.58 45.63 67.27
C ALA A 177 -20.94 46.22 66.82
N GLU A 178 -21.98 45.40 66.69
CA GLU A 178 -23.34 45.87 66.44
C GLU A 178 -23.89 46.64 67.63
N GLN A 179 -23.61 46.21 68.86
CA GLN A 179 -24.02 46.93 70.06
C GLN A 179 -23.28 48.26 70.20
N ALA A 180 -21.95 48.27 70.03
CA ALA A 180 -21.15 49.48 69.99
C ALA A 180 -21.55 50.39 68.82
N GLY A 181 -21.86 49.82 67.65
CA GLY A 181 -22.38 50.51 66.48
C GLY A 181 -23.75 51.12 66.75
N ARG A 182 -24.69 50.40 67.39
CA ARG A 182 -25.99 50.95 67.82
C ARG A 182 -25.82 52.05 68.87
N GLU A 183 -24.88 51.91 69.79
CA GLU A 183 -24.56 52.93 70.80
C GLU A 183 -23.90 54.17 70.16
N ALA A 184 -23.05 53.99 69.15
CA ALA A 184 -22.43 55.07 68.37
C ALA A 184 -23.41 55.73 67.37
N SER A 185 -24.28 54.95 66.72
CA SER A 185 -25.33 55.41 65.79
C SER A 185 -26.52 56.04 66.50
N LYS A 186 -26.70 55.81 67.81
CA LYS A 186 -27.58 56.67 68.65
C LYS A 186 -27.05 58.12 68.72
N GLY A 187 -25.80 58.37 68.33
CA GLY A 187 -25.16 59.69 68.32
C GLY A 187 -24.91 60.29 66.93
N ALA A 188 -25.14 59.60 65.81
CA ALA A 188 -24.85 60.15 64.48
C ALA A 188 -25.69 59.53 63.35
N VAL A 189 -26.55 60.39 62.78
CA VAL A 189 -26.94 60.49 61.36
C VAL A 189 -27.61 59.26 60.72
N THR A 190 -28.93 59.39 60.61
CA THR A 190 -29.76 58.93 59.48
C THR A 190 -29.09 59.24 58.14
N GLY A 191 -28.63 58.24 57.38
CA GLY A 191 -28.02 58.48 56.07
C GLY A 191 -27.81 57.21 55.27
N VAL A 192 -28.82 56.88 54.46
CA VAL A 192 -28.87 55.75 53.53
C VAL A 192 -27.89 55.98 52.37
N ILE A 193 -26.90 55.10 52.19
CA ILE A 193 -26.27 54.90 50.87
C ILE A 193 -26.09 53.40 50.66
N GLY A 194 -27.12 52.79 50.06
CA GLY A 194 -27.04 51.45 49.46
C GLY A 194 -27.26 51.60 47.95
N GLY A 195 -26.17 51.75 47.20
CA GLY A 195 -26.21 51.80 45.74
C GLY A 195 -26.41 50.41 45.14
N ILE A 196 -27.42 50.24 44.29
CA ILE A 196 -27.63 49.05 43.48
C ILE A 196 -27.59 49.46 42.00
N LEU A 197 -26.55 48.98 41.33
CA LEU A 197 -26.25 49.18 39.91
C LEU A 197 -27.32 48.45 39.06
N SER A 198 -28.06 49.18 38.22
CA SER A 198 -29.29 48.69 37.56
C SER A 198 -29.31 48.83 36.03
N SER A 199 -28.16 48.97 35.35
CA SER A 199 -28.14 49.34 33.92
C SER A 199 -27.65 48.23 32.97
N PRO A 200 -28.37 47.94 31.86
CA PRO A 200 -27.95 47.00 30.82
C PRO A 200 -26.58 47.32 30.19
N PHE A 201 -26.18 48.59 30.18
CA PHE A 201 -24.94 49.04 29.55
C PHE A 201 -23.67 48.60 30.29
N GLN A 202 -23.74 48.40 31.61
CA GLN A 202 -22.61 47.86 32.38
C GLN A 202 -22.37 46.37 32.08
N LEU A 203 -23.38 45.67 31.55
CA LEU A 203 -23.26 44.27 31.16
C LEU A 203 -22.49 44.09 29.84
N VAL A 204 -22.58 45.07 28.94
CA VAL A 204 -21.88 45.06 27.64
C VAL A 204 -20.36 45.03 27.83
N ASP A 205 -19.83 45.85 28.74
CA ASP A 205 -18.38 45.91 28.98
C ASP A 205 -17.82 44.56 29.45
N SER A 206 -18.61 43.79 30.22
CA SER A 206 -18.24 42.45 30.69
C SER A 206 -18.38 41.34 29.64
N LEU A 207 -19.12 41.59 28.57
CA LEU A 207 -19.34 40.66 27.46
C LEU A 207 -18.25 40.78 26.41
N THR A 208 -17.81 42.01 26.14
CA THR A 208 -16.76 42.30 25.16
C THR A 208 -15.35 42.11 25.70
N SER A 209 -15.19 41.94 27.01
CA SER A 209 -13.90 41.66 27.65
C SER A 209 -13.45 40.20 27.53
N GLN A 210 -14.29 39.31 27.02
CA GLN A 210 -13.93 37.91 26.80
C GLN A 210 -13.22 37.77 25.45
N THR A 211 -11.99 37.25 25.47
CA THR A 211 -11.17 37.13 24.28
C THR A 211 -11.59 35.90 23.46
N PHE A 212 -11.57 36.03 22.14
CA PHE A 212 -11.84 34.91 21.21
C PHE A 212 -10.72 33.85 21.19
N GLY A 213 -9.78 33.89 22.14
CA GLY A 213 -8.59 33.02 22.15
C GLY A 213 -7.59 33.33 21.03
N VAL A 214 -7.63 34.56 20.49
CA VAL A 214 -6.80 35.02 19.37
C VAL A 214 -5.68 35.93 19.88
N GLU A 215 -4.57 36.03 19.16
CA GLU A 215 -3.48 36.94 19.50
C GLU A 215 -3.96 38.41 19.44
N ASP A 216 -3.45 39.26 20.35
CA ASP A 216 -3.84 40.68 20.45
C ASP A 216 -3.66 41.45 19.13
N LYS A 217 -2.76 41.00 18.25
CA LYS A 217 -2.50 41.62 16.94
C LYS A 217 -3.54 41.25 15.88
N SER A 218 -4.28 40.17 16.08
CA SER A 218 -5.27 39.65 15.13
C SER A 218 -6.66 40.28 15.33
N PHE A 219 -6.92 40.87 16.49
CA PHE A 219 -8.18 41.53 16.86
C PHE A 219 -7.95 42.97 17.30
N SER A 220 -8.05 43.90 16.34
CA SER A 220 -7.70 45.30 16.54
C SER A 220 -8.69 46.04 17.45
N ASP A 221 -8.28 47.18 18.02
CA ASP A 221 -9.16 48.05 18.82
C ASP A 221 -10.42 48.47 18.06
N LYS A 222 -10.31 48.66 16.74
CA LYS A 222 -11.46 48.97 15.88
C LYS A 222 -12.39 47.77 15.70
N ASP A 223 -11.87 46.55 15.64
CA ASP A 223 -12.67 45.32 15.63
C ASP A 223 -13.42 45.15 16.96
N GLN A 224 -12.75 45.42 18.08
CA GLN A 224 -13.36 45.40 19.42
C GLN A 224 -14.51 46.41 19.55
N GLN A 225 -14.33 47.63 19.04
CA GLN A 225 -15.37 48.65 19.05
C GLN A 225 -16.58 48.26 18.19
N LEU A 226 -16.36 47.72 16.99
CA LEU A 226 -17.45 47.27 16.11
C LEU A 226 -18.21 46.08 16.69
N HIS A 227 -17.48 45.14 17.32
CA HIS A 227 -18.10 44.03 18.05
C HIS A 227 -18.93 44.53 19.24
N LYS A 228 -18.40 45.47 20.03
CA LYS A 228 -19.13 46.11 21.13
C LYS A 228 -20.42 46.77 20.67
N GLN A 229 -20.37 47.55 19.59
CA GLN A 229 -21.56 48.19 19.01
C GLN A 229 -22.60 47.18 18.54
N ALA A 230 -22.16 46.05 17.96
CA ALA A 230 -23.06 44.98 17.54
C ALA A 230 -23.76 44.31 18.75
N VAL A 231 -23.03 44.08 19.85
CA VAL A 231 -23.60 43.56 21.11
C VAL A 231 -24.58 44.56 21.72
N GLU A 232 -24.23 45.85 21.77
CA GLU A 232 -25.13 46.90 22.28
C GLU A 232 -26.41 47.02 21.46
N SER A 233 -26.29 46.92 20.12
CA SER A 233 -27.44 46.95 19.23
C SER A 233 -28.37 45.75 19.46
N LEU A 234 -27.79 44.56 19.64
CA LEU A 234 -28.53 43.33 19.92
C LEU A 234 -29.22 43.35 21.28
N LEU A 235 -28.62 43.99 22.29
CA LEU A 235 -29.18 44.08 23.65
C LEU A 235 -30.18 45.23 23.83
N ARG A 236 -30.30 46.16 22.87
CA ARG A 236 -31.32 47.22 22.89
C ARG A 236 -32.73 46.68 22.65
N ASP A 237 -32.87 45.66 21.81
CA ASP A 237 -34.14 44.98 21.52
C ASP A 237 -33.88 43.46 21.40
N PRO A 238 -33.78 42.74 22.52
CA PRO A 238 -33.31 41.37 22.51
C PRO A 238 -34.39 40.41 21.99
N SER A 239 -34.19 39.87 20.79
CA SER A 239 -35.06 38.85 20.21
C SER A 239 -34.30 37.55 19.89
N ALA A 240 -34.90 36.42 20.25
CA ALA A 240 -34.30 35.10 20.01
C ALA A 240 -34.14 34.85 18.50
N GLY A 241 -32.93 34.47 18.07
CA GLY A 241 -32.59 34.25 16.66
C GLY A 241 -32.14 35.50 15.90
N GLN A 242 -32.19 36.69 16.50
CA GLN A 242 -31.65 37.91 15.88
C GLN A 242 -30.14 37.83 15.77
N THR A 243 -29.63 38.29 14.62
CA THR A 243 -28.19 38.31 14.32
C THR A 243 -27.80 39.69 13.81
N ILE A 244 -26.80 40.31 14.43
CA ILE A 244 -26.22 41.58 14.01
C ILE A 244 -24.83 41.31 13.43
N PRO A 245 -24.61 41.52 12.12
CA PRO A 245 -23.29 41.44 11.51
C PRO A 245 -22.51 42.74 11.75
N TRP A 246 -21.19 42.63 11.76
CA TRP A 246 -20.26 43.76 11.74
C TRP A 246 -19.05 43.43 10.87
N GLU A 247 -18.44 44.43 10.26
CA GLU A 247 -17.29 44.27 9.39
C GLU A 247 -16.34 45.46 9.53
N ASN A 248 -15.05 45.18 9.54
CA ASN A 248 -14.01 46.20 9.54
C ASN A 248 -13.22 46.16 8.24
N SER A 249 -13.49 47.11 7.34
CA SER A 249 -12.78 47.22 6.06
C SER A 249 -11.27 47.50 6.20
N SER A 250 -10.81 47.94 7.38
CA SER A 250 -9.39 48.25 7.64
C SER A 250 -8.56 46.99 7.94
N SER A 251 -9.09 46.06 8.74
CA SER A 251 -8.44 44.78 9.05
C SER A 251 -8.84 43.67 8.06
N GLY A 252 -10.00 43.82 7.41
CA GLY A 252 -10.67 42.77 6.64
C GLY A 252 -11.41 41.76 7.53
N ASN A 253 -11.43 41.97 8.85
CA ASN A 253 -12.12 41.10 9.79
C ASN A 253 -13.62 41.38 9.78
N SER A 254 -14.41 40.34 10.01
CA SER A 254 -15.87 40.45 10.10
C SER A 254 -16.41 39.55 11.19
N GLY A 255 -17.63 39.79 11.64
CA GLY A 255 -18.24 38.97 12.66
C GLY A 255 -19.75 39.08 12.73
N THR A 256 -20.35 38.21 13.54
CA THR A 256 -21.79 38.20 13.81
C THR A 256 -22.03 37.98 15.29
N VAL A 257 -22.96 38.72 15.87
CA VAL A 257 -23.44 38.52 17.24
C VAL A 257 -24.90 38.08 17.17
N SER A 258 -25.24 36.98 17.83
CA SER A 258 -26.60 36.41 17.77
C SER A 258 -27.10 35.93 19.13
N ILE A 259 -28.40 36.06 19.40
CA ILE A 259 -29.04 35.45 20.57
C ILE A 259 -29.47 34.05 20.19
N GLN A 260 -28.76 33.04 20.70
CA GLN A 260 -29.01 31.64 20.40
C GLN A 260 -30.23 31.11 21.18
N SER A 261 -30.37 31.50 22.44
CA SER A 261 -31.50 31.13 23.28
C SER A 261 -31.73 32.13 24.40
N THR A 262 -32.97 32.15 24.90
CA THR A 262 -33.37 32.92 26.05
C THR A 262 -33.98 31.97 27.09
N THR A 263 -33.43 31.97 28.30
CA THR A 263 -33.88 31.13 29.40
C THR A 263 -34.40 32.02 30.52
N GLN A 264 -35.62 31.78 30.98
CA GLN A 264 -36.18 32.49 32.13
C GLN A 264 -35.79 31.76 33.42
N ASN A 265 -35.04 32.42 34.30
CA ASN A 265 -34.62 31.89 35.59
C ASN A 265 -35.17 32.78 36.72
N GLY A 266 -36.35 32.45 37.21
CA GLY A 266 -37.06 33.25 38.22
C GLY A 266 -37.42 34.65 37.69
N SER A 267 -36.97 35.69 38.38
CA SER A 267 -37.13 37.10 38.00
C SER A 267 -36.07 37.59 37.01
N SER A 268 -35.21 36.72 36.49
CA SER A 268 -34.15 37.08 35.55
C SER A 268 -34.31 36.39 34.21
N THR A 269 -34.09 37.13 33.14
CA THR A 269 -34.04 36.61 31.77
C THR A 269 -32.58 36.47 31.35
N CYS A 270 -32.14 35.25 31.08
CA CYS A 270 -30.78 34.91 30.65
C CYS A 270 -30.71 34.75 29.14
N TYR A 271 -29.77 35.44 28.51
CA TYR A 271 -29.51 35.42 27.08
C TYR A 271 -28.21 34.69 26.80
N ASN A 272 -28.25 33.68 25.93
CA ASN A 272 -27.07 33.02 25.39
C ASN A 272 -26.68 33.71 24.08
N ILE A 273 -25.56 34.44 24.11
CA ILE A 273 -25.08 35.25 23.01
C ILE A 273 -23.91 34.53 22.34
N LEU A 274 -24.11 34.12 21.09
CA LEU A 274 -23.06 33.57 20.24
C LEU A 274 -22.42 34.71 19.45
N SER A 275 -21.17 35.02 19.76
CA SER A 275 -20.33 35.92 18.97
C SER A 275 -19.40 35.10 18.09
N ARG A 276 -19.33 35.44 16.81
CA ARG A 276 -18.45 34.83 15.82
C ARG A 276 -17.57 35.91 15.20
N LEU A 277 -16.27 35.64 15.13
CA LEU A 277 -15.24 36.50 14.55
C LEU A 277 -14.54 35.74 13.44
N THR A 278 -14.45 36.32 12.25
CA THR A 278 -13.69 35.79 11.12
C THR A 278 -12.50 36.70 10.86
N ILE A 279 -11.30 36.15 11.03
CA ILE A 279 -10.04 36.84 10.83
C ILE A 279 -9.55 36.57 9.41
N ALA A 280 -9.34 37.64 8.64
CA ALA A 280 -9.02 37.51 7.21
C ALA A 280 -7.57 37.12 6.93
N LYS A 281 -6.63 37.56 7.79
CA LYS A 281 -5.18 37.45 7.57
C LYS A 281 -4.46 37.29 8.92
N GLY A 282 -3.32 36.62 8.92
CA GLY A 282 -2.50 36.39 10.13
C GLY A 282 -2.43 34.93 10.56
N THR A 283 -1.80 34.67 11.70
CA THR A 283 -1.65 33.35 12.34
C THR A 283 -2.99 32.77 12.79
N ASP A 284 -3.91 33.64 13.22
CA ASP A 284 -5.26 33.27 13.67
C ASP A 284 -6.30 33.29 12.54
N LYS A 285 -5.89 33.21 11.28
CA LYS A 285 -6.82 33.23 10.14
C LYS A 285 -7.85 32.10 10.27
N GLY A 286 -9.13 32.47 10.23
CA GLY A 286 -10.23 31.52 10.39
C GLY A 286 -11.39 32.13 11.16
N THR A 287 -12.37 31.28 11.46
CA THR A 287 -13.57 31.67 12.21
C THR A 287 -13.46 31.18 13.64
N HIS A 288 -13.52 32.11 14.58
CA HIS A 288 -13.52 31.90 16.01
C HIS A 288 -14.89 32.23 16.58
N SER A 289 -15.31 31.53 17.62
CA SER A 289 -16.61 31.76 18.23
C SER A 289 -16.56 31.61 19.74
N ILE A 290 -17.28 32.49 20.42
CA ILE A 290 -17.46 32.44 21.86
C ILE A 290 -18.95 32.52 22.17
N VAL A 291 -19.39 31.68 23.10
CA VAL A 291 -20.74 31.70 23.64
C VAL A 291 -20.66 32.30 25.03
N THR A 292 -21.44 33.35 25.26
CA THR A 292 -21.50 34.04 26.54
C THR A 292 -22.93 34.03 27.06
N GLU A 293 -23.10 33.67 28.33
CA GLU A 293 -24.40 33.71 29.00
C GLU A 293 -24.48 34.95 29.89
N ARG A 294 -25.59 35.70 29.80
CA ARG A 294 -25.85 36.82 30.71
C ARG A 294 -27.31 36.90 31.12
N CYS A 295 -27.52 37.05 32.42
CA CYS A 295 -28.83 37.21 33.03
C CYS A 295 -29.11 38.67 33.37
N VAL A 296 -30.25 39.17 32.90
CA VAL A 296 -30.78 40.50 33.24
C VAL A 296 -31.99 40.29 34.14
N VAL A 297 -32.00 40.91 35.31
CA VAL A 297 -33.18 40.90 36.19
C VAL A 297 -34.28 41.72 35.51
N SER A 298 -35.39 41.08 35.21
CA SER A 298 -36.58 41.75 34.69
C SER A 298 -37.11 42.66 35.80
N GLN A 299 -37.08 43.98 35.59
CA GLN A 299 -37.76 44.94 36.46
C GLN A 299 -39.28 44.80 36.35
#